data_AF-A0A246B6J0-F1
#
_entry.id   AF-A0A246B6J0-F1
#
_cell.length_a   1.000
_cell.length_b   1.000
_cell.length_c   1.000
_cell.angle_alpha   90.00
_cell.angle_beta   90.00
_cell.angle_gamma   90.00
#
_symmetry.space_group_name_H-M   'P 1'
#
loop_
_entity.id
_entity.type
_entity.pdbx_description
1 polymer ?
#
loop_
_entity_poly.entity_id
_entity_poly.type
_entity_poly.pdbx_seq_one_letter_code
_entity_poly.pdbx_strand_id
1 'polypeptide(L)'
;AIEGVSEGLIMTLIAEIGLDGIRKFPTAKQFTAWLRLAPNNKISGGKVLSNHIPKGSSRLKIAFRNTANAIGNLKEGWLADFFKRLNYKKGRATAVSALARKLAVIIWNMLVKGQSYQPPSLYLFLDEKRKIAAAKRIQKQITKFGLTDRDIEITKY
;
A
#
# COMPACT_ATOMS: atom_id res chain seq x y z
N ALA A 1 -1.34 -16.76 -2.40
CA ALA A 1 -1.71 -16.28 -1.04
C ALA A 1 -0.81 -15.11 -0.67
N ILE A 2 -1.23 -14.23 0.26
CA ILE A 2 -0.35 -13.16 0.78
C ILE A 2 0.58 -13.77 1.84
N GLU A 3 1.89 -13.51 1.73
CA GLU A 3 2.89 -13.93 2.72
C GLU A 3 2.57 -13.37 4.11
N GLY A 4 2.59 -14.25 5.12
CA GLY A 4 2.45 -13.86 6.53
C GLY A 4 1.07 -13.34 6.93
N VAL A 5 0.04 -13.48 6.08
CA VAL A 5 -1.35 -13.28 6.52
C VAL A 5 -1.78 -14.43 7.40
N SER A 6 -2.15 -14.10 8.65
CA SER A 6 -2.65 -15.08 9.60
C SER A 6 -4.11 -15.41 9.34
N GLU A 7 -4.49 -16.68 9.58
CA GLU A 7 -5.89 -17.12 9.55
C GLU A 7 -6.76 -16.28 10.51
N GLY A 8 -6.22 -15.92 11.68
CA GLY A 8 -6.89 -15.05 12.65
C GLY A 8 -7.28 -13.68 12.08
N LEU A 9 -6.52 -13.14 11.11
CA LEU A 9 -6.91 -11.90 10.41
C LEU A 9 -8.18 -12.12 9.58
N ILE A 10 -8.23 -13.22 8.82
CA ILE A 10 -9.35 -13.54 7.94
C ILE A 10 -10.60 -13.83 8.78
N MET A 11 -10.48 -14.61 9.86
CA MET A 11 -11.58 -14.89 10.77
C MET A 11 -12.11 -13.61 11.43
N THR A 12 -11.22 -12.73 11.89
CA THR A 12 -11.64 -11.45 12.48
C THR A 12 -12.29 -10.53 11.44
N LEU A 13 -11.79 -10.55 10.20
CA LEU A 13 -12.39 -9.80 9.09
C LEU A 13 -13.82 -10.26 8.84
N ILE A 14 -14.03 -11.57 8.66
CA ILE A 14 -15.37 -12.14 8.42
C ILE A 14 -16.30 -11.88 9.62
N ALA A 15 -15.79 -11.99 10.85
CA ALA A 15 -16.60 -11.76 12.06
C ALA A 15 -17.05 -10.29 12.21
N GLU A 16 -16.22 -9.31 11.84
CA GLU A 16 -16.50 -7.89 12.07
C GLU A 16 -17.33 -7.24 10.95
N ILE A 17 -17.12 -7.65 9.69
CA ILE A 17 -17.80 -7.03 8.54
C ILE A 17 -18.69 -8.02 7.76
N GLY A 18 -18.60 -9.32 8.02
CA GLY A 18 -19.26 -10.35 7.21
C GLY A 18 -18.53 -10.65 5.90
N LEU A 19 -18.99 -11.66 5.17
CA LEU A 19 -18.37 -12.12 3.91
C LEU A 19 -18.33 -11.03 2.83
N ASP A 20 -19.42 -10.28 2.65
CA ASP A 20 -19.53 -9.23 1.63
C ASP A 20 -19.42 -7.81 2.16
N GLY A 21 -19.25 -7.62 3.48
CA GLY A 21 -19.22 -6.28 4.06
C GLY A 21 -18.07 -5.41 3.57
N ILE A 22 -16.97 -6.01 3.11
CA ILE A 22 -15.84 -5.27 2.55
C ILE A 22 -16.22 -4.53 1.26
N ARG A 23 -17.23 -5.01 0.52
CA ARG A 23 -17.74 -4.38 -0.70
C ARG A 23 -18.55 -3.11 -0.42
N LYS A 24 -19.01 -2.91 0.82
CA LYS A 24 -19.68 -1.66 1.25
C LYS A 24 -18.75 -0.45 1.26
N PHE A 25 -17.44 -0.65 1.14
CA PHE A 25 -16.46 0.43 1.03
C PHE A 25 -16.11 0.68 -0.45
N PRO A 26 -16.60 1.77 -1.08
CA PRO A 26 -16.28 2.12 -2.47
C PRO A 26 -14.80 2.19 -2.80
N THR A 27 -13.95 2.55 -1.83
CA THR A 27 -12.50 2.64 -2.02
C THR A 27 -11.71 2.04 -0.86
N ALA A 28 -10.52 1.51 -1.18
CA ALA A 28 -9.55 1.09 -0.16
C ALA A 28 -9.22 2.20 0.85
N LYS A 29 -9.26 3.48 0.43
CA LYS A 29 -9.03 4.63 1.31
C LYS A 29 -10.09 4.69 2.40
N GLN A 30 -11.37 4.58 2.04
CA GLN A 30 -12.48 4.55 2.99
C GLN A 30 -12.37 3.35 3.93
N PHE A 31 -12.03 2.16 3.42
CA PHE A 31 -11.80 0.98 4.27
C PHE A 31 -10.68 1.22 5.31
N THR A 32 -9.52 1.73 4.87
CA THR A 32 -8.40 2.01 5.80
C THR A 32 -8.67 3.14 6.78
N ALA A 33 -9.52 4.11 6.41
CA ALA A 33 -9.96 5.18 7.29
C ALA A 33 -10.94 4.67 8.34
N TRP A 34 -11.90 3.83 7.94
CA TRP A 34 -12.83 3.14 8.84
C TRP A 34 -12.09 2.26 9.86
N LEU A 35 -11.05 1.53 9.42
CA LEU A 35 -10.15 0.79 10.31
C LEU A 35 -9.29 1.67 11.23
N ARG A 36 -9.31 3.00 11.07
CA ARG A 36 -8.46 3.95 11.82
C ARG A 36 -6.96 3.63 11.67
N LEU A 37 -6.57 3.15 10.49
CA LEU A 37 -5.17 2.90 10.08
C LEU A 37 -4.61 4.03 9.22
N ALA A 38 -5.48 4.84 8.61
CA ALA A 38 -5.09 6.04 7.90
C ALA A 38 -4.94 7.23 8.88
N PRO A 39 -3.94 8.12 8.66
CA PRO A 39 -3.87 9.39 9.37
C PRO A 39 -5.09 10.24 9.05
N ASN A 40 -5.58 10.99 10.03
CA ASN A 40 -6.67 11.94 9.84
C ASN A 40 -6.11 13.37 9.74
N ASN A 41 -6.20 13.96 8.55
CA ASN A 41 -5.73 15.32 8.31
C ASN A 41 -6.81 16.32 8.73
N LYS A 42 -6.66 16.96 9.89
CA LYS A 42 -7.53 18.06 10.33
C LYS A 42 -7.03 19.35 9.69
N ILE A 43 -7.80 19.93 8.78
CA ILE A 43 -7.45 21.16 8.05
C ILE A 43 -8.44 22.26 8.43
N SER A 44 -7.93 23.44 8.78
CA SER A 44 -8.74 24.65 9.00
C SER A 44 -8.00 25.86 8.42
N GLY A 45 -8.72 26.77 7.76
CA GLY A 45 -8.13 27.97 7.15
C GLY A 45 -6.96 27.68 6.19
N GLY A 46 -7.01 26.56 5.47
CA GLY A 46 -5.94 26.14 4.53
C GLY A 46 -4.69 25.53 5.18
N LYS A 47 -4.61 25.43 6.52
CA LYS A 47 -3.48 24.85 7.25
C LYS A 47 -3.81 23.48 7.85
N VAL A 48 -2.87 22.54 7.80
CA VAL A 48 -2.98 21.23 8.46
C VAL A 48 -2.71 21.42 9.95
N LEU A 49 -3.76 21.28 10.77
CA LEU A 49 -3.69 21.37 12.23
C LEU A 49 -3.19 20.07 12.87
N SER A 50 -3.53 18.92 12.29
CA SER A 50 -3.09 17.61 12.78
C SER A 50 -3.15 16.57 11.66
N ASN A 51 -2.27 15.57 11.73
CA ASN A 51 -2.24 14.41 10.82
C ASN A 51 -2.15 13.08 11.58
N HIS A 52 -2.53 13.08 12.86
CA HIS A 52 -2.32 11.92 13.71
C HIS A 52 -3.25 10.76 13.35
N ILE A 53 -2.82 9.54 13.66
CA ILE A 53 -3.67 8.35 13.51
C ILE A 53 -4.74 8.40 14.61
N PRO A 54 -6.04 8.23 14.29
CA PRO A 54 -7.08 8.28 15.30
C PRO A 54 -6.86 7.24 16.41
N LYS A 55 -7.05 7.67 17.67
CA LYS A 55 -7.03 6.80 18.86
C LYS A 55 -8.14 5.74 18.79
N GLY A 56 -8.03 4.65 19.55
CA GLY A 56 -9.03 3.56 19.57
C GLY A 56 -8.66 2.38 18.67
N SER A 57 -9.11 1.19 19.09
CA SER A 57 -8.73 -0.09 18.51
C SER A 57 -9.92 -1.02 18.34
N SER A 58 -10.39 -1.19 17.10
CA SER A 58 -11.26 -2.33 16.75
C SER A 58 -10.45 -3.63 16.78
N ARG A 59 -11.12 -4.78 17.00
CA ARG A 59 -10.44 -6.08 16.99
C ARG A 59 -9.77 -6.31 15.64
N LEU A 60 -10.45 -5.91 14.56
CA LEU A 60 -9.91 -5.96 13.21
C LEU A 60 -8.64 -5.10 13.05
N LYS A 61 -8.60 -3.86 13.56
CA LYS A 61 -7.38 -3.03 13.55
C LYS A 61 -6.23 -3.72 14.29
N ILE A 62 -6.51 -4.34 15.43
CA ILE A 62 -5.51 -5.08 16.22
C ILE A 62 -5.00 -6.28 15.42
N ALA A 63 -5.89 -7.05 14.81
CA ALA A 63 -5.53 -8.19 13.96
C ALA A 63 -4.60 -7.74 12.81
N PHE A 64 -4.94 -6.67 12.10
CA PHE A 64 -4.07 -6.10 11.05
C PHE A 64 -2.68 -5.70 11.56
N ARG A 65 -2.59 -5.11 12.76
CA ARG A 65 -1.31 -4.74 13.38
C ARG A 65 -0.51 -5.96 13.83
N ASN A 66 -1.17 -6.99 14.35
CA ASN A 66 -0.53 -8.24 14.75
C ASN A 66 0.05 -8.97 13.55
N THR A 67 -0.73 -9.08 12.46
CA THR A 67 -0.24 -9.64 11.20
C THR A 67 0.93 -8.81 10.64
N ALA A 68 0.84 -7.48 10.70
CA ALA A 68 1.96 -6.62 10.28
C ALA A 68 3.23 -6.81 11.14
N ASN A 69 3.08 -7.00 12.45
CA ASN A 69 4.20 -7.34 13.34
C ASN A 69 4.84 -8.68 12.97
N ALA A 70 4.01 -9.70 12.70
CA ALA A 70 4.49 -11.03 12.29
C ALA A 70 5.25 -10.95 10.97
N ILE A 71 4.69 -10.26 9.97
CA ILE A 71 5.37 -10.02 8.67
C ILE A 71 6.68 -9.26 8.87
N GLY A 72 6.71 -8.27 9.76
CA GLY A 72 7.92 -7.51 10.07
C GLY A 72 9.04 -8.34 10.70
N ASN A 73 8.74 -9.54 11.21
CA ASN A 73 9.71 -10.49 11.77
C ASN A 73 10.14 -11.57 10.75
N LEU A 74 9.53 -11.60 9.55
CA LEU A 74 9.94 -12.53 8.50
C LEU A 74 11.36 -12.17 7.99
N LYS A 75 12.12 -13.20 7.65
CA LYS A 75 13.47 -13.05 7.09
C LYS A 75 13.43 -12.39 5.72
N GLU A 76 12.50 -12.82 4.87
CA GLU A 76 12.40 -12.42 3.47
C GLU A 76 10.95 -12.08 3.10
N GLY A 77 10.77 -11.44 1.95
CA GLY A 77 9.46 -11.06 1.40
C GLY A 77 9.31 -9.55 1.18
N TRP A 78 8.55 -9.17 0.15
CA TRP A 78 8.42 -7.76 -0.25
C TRP A 78 7.80 -6.87 0.85
N LEU A 79 6.84 -7.40 1.60
CA LEU A 79 6.22 -6.70 2.73
C LEU A 79 7.17 -6.58 3.92
N ALA A 80 7.99 -7.61 4.18
CA ALA A 80 9.02 -7.59 5.22
C ALA A 80 10.09 -6.54 4.88
N ASP A 81 10.53 -6.46 3.62
CA ASP A 81 11.46 -5.44 3.15
C ASP A 81 10.88 -4.02 3.27
N PHE A 82 9.60 -3.85 2.91
CA PHE A 82 8.90 -2.58 3.11
C PHE A 82 8.90 -2.19 4.59
N PHE A 83 8.63 -3.15 5.48
CA PHE A 83 8.63 -2.94 6.91
C PHE A 83 10.02 -2.56 7.43
N LYS A 84 11.07 -3.32 7.09
CA LYS A 84 12.45 -3.08 7.52
C LYS A 84 12.95 -1.70 7.11
N ARG A 85 12.72 -1.30 5.85
CA ARG A 85 13.08 0.05 5.36
C ARG A 85 12.40 1.16 6.16
N LEU A 86 11.14 0.96 6.53
CA LEU A 86 10.38 1.96 7.27
C LEU A 86 10.75 1.98 8.75
N ASN A 87 10.99 0.80 9.34
CA ASN A 87 11.41 0.63 10.72
C ASN A 87 12.75 1.32 10.97
N TYR A 88 13.71 1.15 10.06
CA TYR A 88 15.00 1.82 10.12
C TYR A 88 14.87 3.36 10.11
N LYS A 89 13.92 3.91 9.36
CA LYS A 89 13.76 5.38 9.20
C LYS A 89 12.88 6.06 10.26
N LYS A 90 11.85 5.37 10.76
CA LYS A 90 10.76 5.99 11.54
C LYS A 90 10.38 5.21 12.80
N GLY A 91 11.08 4.12 13.10
CA GLY A 91 10.83 3.25 14.23
C GLY A 91 9.66 2.28 14.04
N ARG A 92 9.56 1.34 14.99
CA ARG A 92 8.71 0.15 14.87
C ARG A 92 7.22 0.45 14.88
N ALA A 93 6.75 1.31 15.79
CA ALA A 93 5.33 1.65 15.89
C ALA A 93 4.77 2.24 14.59
N THR A 94 5.54 3.12 13.94
CA THR A 94 5.20 3.73 12.65
C THR A 94 5.21 2.68 11.54
N ALA A 95 6.22 1.82 11.51
CA ALA A 95 6.35 0.76 10.52
C ALA A 95 5.18 -0.24 10.57
N VAL A 96 4.78 -0.66 11.77
CA VAL A 96 3.63 -1.55 11.98
C VAL A 96 2.35 -0.91 11.48
N SER A 97 2.11 0.34 11.83
CA SER A 97 0.89 1.06 11.44
C SER A 97 0.81 1.24 9.92
N ALA A 98 1.93 1.58 9.28
CA ALA A 98 2.01 1.76 7.84
C ALA A 98 1.89 0.44 7.07
N LEU A 99 2.51 -0.64 7.55
CA LEU A 99 2.38 -1.96 6.95
C LEU A 99 0.95 -2.50 7.11
N ALA A 100 0.34 -2.35 8.29
CA ALA A 100 -1.06 -2.70 8.50
C ALA A 100 -2.00 -1.98 7.52
N ARG A 101 -1.79 -0.67 7.31
CA ARG A 101 -2.53 0.10 6.29
C ARG A 101 -2.30 -0.45 4.89
N LYS A 102 -1.06 -0.75 4.52
CA LYS A 102 -0.71 -1.32 3.20
C LYS A 102 -1.39 -2.68 3.00
N LEU A 103 -1.38 -3.53 4.02
CA LEU A 103 -2.04 -4.84 4.01
C LEU A 103 -3.56 -4.71 3.83
N ALA A 104 -4.20 -3.78 4.53
CA ALA A 104 -5.63 -3.51 4.38
C ALA A 104 -6.01 -3.09 2.94
N VAL A 105 -5.16 -2.29 2.28
CA VAL A 105 -5.36 -1.93 0.86
C VAL A 105 -5.23 -3.15 -0.06
N ILE A 106 -4.23 -4.01 0.19
CA ILE A 106 -4.03 -5.24 -0.61
C ILE A 106 -5.26 -6.14 -0.48
N ILE A 107 -5.70 -6.42 0.76
CA ILE A 107 -6.87 -7.27 1.01
C ILE A 107 -8.14 -6.69 0.36
N TRP A 108 -8.35 -5.38 0.47
CA TRP A 108 -9.50 -4.75 -0.20
C TRP A 108 -9.44 -4.91 -1.72
N ASN A 109 -8.28 -4.70 -2.35
CA ASN A 109 -8.15 -4.89 -3.81
C ASN A 109 -8.37 -6.35 -4.21
N MET A 110 -7.86 -7.31 -3.42
CA MET A 110 -8.07 -8.73 -3.69
C MET A 110 -9.55 -9.12 -3.63
N LEU A 111 -10.25 -8.70 -2.58
CA LEU A 111 -11.63 -9.12 -2.35
C LEU A 111 -12.64 -8.34 -3.20
N VAL A 112 -12.45 -7.03 -3.36
CA VAL A 112 -13.41 -6.17 -4.09
C VAL A 112 -13.16 -6.19 -5.59
N LYS A 113 -11.90 -6.13 -6.03
CA LYS A 113 -11.55 -6.08 -7.46
C LYS A 113 -11.16 -7.43 -8.06
N GLY A 114 -11.07 -8.49 -7.26
CA GLY A 114 -10.60 -9.80 -7.73
C GLY A 114 -9.14 -9.81 -8.19
N GLN A 115 -8.34 -8.82 -7.80
CA GLN A 115 -6.95 -8.71 -8.23
C GLN A 115 -6.06 -9.60 -7.35
N SER A 116 -5.43 -10.61 -7.94
CA SER A 116 -4.46 -11.44 -7.21
C SER A 116 -3.31 -10.62 -6.65
N TYR A 117 -2.89 -10.94 -5.42
CA TYR A 117 -1.69 -10.35 -4.84
C TYR A 117 -0.46 -10.78 -5.62
N GLN A 118 0.16 -9.82 -6.31
CA GLN A 118 1.42 -9.97 -7.02
C GLN A 118 2.43 -9.03 -6.35
N PRO A 119 3.27 -9.54 -5.43
CA PRO A 119 4.39 -8.73 -4.96
C PRO A 119 5.28 -8.41 -6.16
N PRO A 120 5.88 -7.20 -6.24
CA PRO A 120 6.93 -6.94 -7.19
C PRO A 120 8.04 -7.97 -7.00
N SER A 121 8.12 -8.93 -7.91
CA SER A 121 9.01 -10.10 -7.83
C SER A 121 10.46 -9.73 -8.11
N LEU A 122 10.70 -8.69 -8.91
CA LEU A 122 12.05 -8.24 -9.18
C LEU A 122 12.49 -7.19 -8.15
N TYR A 123 13.60 -7.49 -7.48
CA TYR A 123 14.54 -6.48 -7.07
C TYR A 123 15.07 -5.81 -8.35
N LEU A 124 14.26 -4.92 -8.95
CA LEU A 124 14.72 -4.12 -10.08
C LEU A 124 15.93 -3.35 -9.56
N PHE A 125 17.09 -3.56 -10.18
CA PHE A 125 18.28 -2.79 -9.86
C PHE A 125 17.95 -1.30 -10.00
N LEU A 126 18.68 -0.44 -9.29
CA LEU A 126 18.45 1.02 -9.35
C LEU A 126 18.36 1.52 -10.80
N ASP A 127 19.15 0.95 -11.68
CA ASP A 127 19.18 1.31 -13.11
C ASP A 127 17.95 0.85 -13.87
N GLU A 128 17.40 -0.32 -13.59
CA GLU A 128 16.14 -0.77 -14.21
C GLU A 128 14.95 0.10 -13.74
N LYS A 129 14.93 0.51 -12.47
CA LYS A 129 13.94 1.47 -11.96
C LYS A 129 14.07 2.82 -12.65
N ARG A 130 15.30 3.32 -12.85
CA ARG A 130 15.58 4.56 -13.57
C ARG A 130 15.13 4.45 -15.03
N LYS A 131 15.43 3.35 -15.72
CA LYS A 131 14.97 3.08 -17.09
C LYS A 131 13.44 3.09 -17.20
N ILE A 132 12.73 2.40 -16.31
CA ILE A 132 11.26 2.39 -16.31
C ILE A 132 10.68 3.78 -16.03
N ALA A 133 11.28 4.53 -15.09
CA ALA A 133 10.84 5.89 -14.78
C ALA A 133 11.10 6.84 -15.96
N ALA A 134 12.25 6.73 -16.63
CA ALA A 134 12.59 7.48 -17.83
C ALA A 134 11.61 7.17 -18.96
N ALA A 135 11.35 5.88 -19.25
CA ALA A 135 10.38 5.45 -20.26
C ALA A 135 8.97 6.01 -20.00
N LYS A 136 8.48 5.94 -18.75
CA LYS A 136 7.18 6.54 -18.39
C LYS A 136 7.16 8.06 -18.53
N ARG A 137 8.26 8.74 -18.23
CA ARG A 137 8.39 10.19 -18.40
C ARG A 137 8.36 10.57 -19.89
N ILE A 138 9.12 9.85 -20.71
CA ILE A 138 9.13 10.01 -22.17
C ILE A 138 7.74 9.77 -22.72
N GLN A 139 7.07 8.68 -22.34
CA GLN A 139 5.69 8.39 -22.77
C GLN A 139 4.73 9.54 -22.44
N LYS A 140 4.82 10.11 -21.22
CA LYS A 140 4.02 11.28 -20.84
C LYS A 140 4.35 12.53 -21.65
N GLN A 141 5.61 12.72 -22.04
CA GLN A 141 6.02 13.86 -22.86
C GLN A 141 5.54 13.68 -24.30
N ILE A 142 5.67 12.47 -24.87
CA ILE A 142 5.13 12.10 -26.17
C ILE A 142 3.63 12.40 -26.22
N THR A 143 2.86 11.92 -25.24
CA THR A 143 1.41 12.19 -25.21
C THR A 143 1.07 13.66 -24.97
N LYS A 144 1.84 14.37 -24.13
CA LYS A 144 1.62 15.80 -23.85
C LYS A 144 1.86 16.67 -25.08
N PHE A 145 2.89 16.37 -25.86
CA PHE A 145 3.31 17.17 -27.00
C PHE A 145 2.80 16.62 -28.35
N GLY A 146 2.10 15.49 -28.35
CA GLY A 146 1.61 14.85 -29.58
C GLY A 146 2.75 14.37 -30.48
N LEU A 147 3.92 14.09 -29.91
CA LEU A 147 5.11 13.72 -30.69
C LEU A 147 4.85 12.40 -31.42
N THR A 148 5.24 12.37 -32.69
CA THR A 148 5.18 11.20 -33.54
C THR A 148 6.59 10.72 -33.86
N ASP A 149 6.72 9.53 -34.46
CA ASP A 149 8.03 8.97 -34.85
C ASP A 149 8.84 9.89 -35.79
N ARG A 150 8.18 10.84 -36.47
CA ARG A 150 8.81 11.83 -37.35
C ARG A 150 9.53 12.94 -36.59
N ASP A 151 9.10 13.20 -35.35
CA ASP A 151 9.63 14.28 -34.50
C ASP A 151 10.80 13.79 -33.62
N ILE A 152 11.01 12.48 -33.56
CA ILE A 152 12.01 11.83 -32.71
C ILE A 152 13.06 11.18 -33.61
N GLU A 153 14.13 11.91 -33.90
CA GLU A 153 15.31 11.32 -34.54
C GLU A 153 16.07 10.42 -33.54
N ILE A 154 15.65 9.16 -33.43
CA ILE A 154 16.38 8.18 -32.62
C ILE A 154 17.60 7.71 -33.40
N THR A 155 18.76 8.33 -33.13
CA THR A 155 20.04 7.83 -33.63
C THR A 155 20.33 6.48 -32.96
N LYS A 156 20.21 5.39 -33.73
CA LYS A 156 20.64 4.06 -33.27
C LYS A 156 22.17 4.03 -33.29
N TYR A 157 22.78 3.94 -32.10
CA TYR A 157 24.19 3.60 -31.92
C TYR A 157 24.36 2.08 -31.82
#